data_AF-A0A1I8G4C2-F1
#
_entry.id   AF-A0A1I8G4C2-F1
#
_cell.length_a   1.000
_cell.length_b   1.000
_cell.length_c   1.000
_cell.angle_alpha   90.00
_cell.angle_beta   90.00
_cell.angle_gamma   90.00
#
_symmetry.space_group_name_H-M   'P 1'
#
loop_
_entity.id
_entity.type
_entity.pdbx_description
1 polymer ?
#
loop_
_entity_poly.entity_id
_entity_poly.type
_entity_poly.pdbx_seq_one_letter_code
_entity_poly.pdbx_strand_id
1 'polypeptide(L)'
;ASRGLEFQLSLRGFSNPAGRLADGGCCSASGACPGACRTFVRVCVTVRHETGAIVGGGGGGFPGPNDSCAIVDNVTDLIGVNNMSKPLRELRIDPKAWTPDRAFTMVLDLLHLPQPHSLTNKTWGLLIARRVMREKNYLPTGNWTVHRRTLDGIGLEFGYRFRCRLGFYGNSCQKQCRSRNDILGHYSCSATGEIQCLPGYSGARCTTPICQPACVHGSCTGPNQCSCFNGWRGSNCSDCIPMPQCSGRGYCTKPLECLCPPGYGGLFCDIDLRWCQHNENPCLNGGRCRNLDQRGYNYTCECLPGFTGFHCEREIHDCGQPWGACLNGGVCRQ
;
A
#
# COMPACT_ATOMS: atom_id res chain seq x y z
N ALA A 1 -15.54 -19.30 14.34
CA ALA A 1 -14.16 -19.79 14.11
C ALA A 1 -13.23 -18.60 13.89
N SER A 2 -12.51 -18.20 14.92
CA SER A 2 -11.57 -17.07 14.93
C SER A 2 -10.27 -17.44 14.20
N ARG A 3 -10.26 -17.36 12.87
CA ARG A 3 -9.16 -17.81 12.01
C ARG A 3 -7.86 -16.99 12.09
N GLY A 4 -7.77 -16.00 13.00
CA GLY A 4 -6.69 -15.01 13.05
C GLY A 4 -5.95 -14.86 14.38
N LEU A 5 -6.36 -15.53 15.46
CA LEU A 5 -5.71 -15.40 16.78
C LEU A 5 -4.74 -16.56 17.02
N GLU A 6 -3.55 -16.26 17.52
CA GLU A 6 -2.49 -17.23 17.82
C GLU A 6 -2.13 -17.14 19.30
N PHE A 7 -2.21 -18.27 20.01
CA PHE A 7 -1.62 -18.42 21.34
C PHE A 7 -0.20 -18.98 21.21
N GLN A 8 0.72 -18.38 21.96
CA GLN A 8 2.10 -18.84 22.05
C GLN A 8 2.51 -19.09 23.50
N LEU A 9 3.11 -20.24 23.76
CA LEU A 9 3.69 -20.61 25.05
C LEU A 9 5.19 -20.88 24.89
N SER A 10 5.97 -20.41 25.86
CA SER A 10 7.40 -20.64 25.99
C SER A 10 7.70 -21.10 27.42
N LEU A 11 8.13 -22.34 27.59
CA LEU A 11 8.66 -22.80 28.89
C LEU A 11 10.10 -22.31 29.01
N ARG A 12 10.43 -21.70 30.15
CA ARG A 12 11.69 -20.98 30.38
C ARG A 12 12.56 -21.65 31.43
N GLY A 13 11.95 -22.25 32.45
CA GLY A 13 12.67 -22.88 33.54
C GLY A 13 11.81 -23.92 34.25
N PHE A 14 12.47 -24.93 34.80
CA PHE A 14 11.87 -25.99 35.59
C PHE A 14 12.91 -26.44 36.62
N SER A 15 12.46 -26.76 37.83
CA SER A 15 13.31 -27.29 38.89
C SER A 15 12.55 -28.33 39.71
N ASN A 16 13.14 -29.51 39.88
CA ASN A 16 12.66 -30.56 40.80
C ASN A 16 13.87 -31.17 41.52
N PRO A 17 14.45 -30.45 42.50
CA PRO A 17 15.67 -30.89 43.18
C PRO A 17 15.46 -32.17 44.00
N ALA A 18 14.23 -32.43 44.46
CA ALA A 18 13.89 -33.60 45.25
C ALA A 18 13.75 -34.88 44.39
N GLY A 19 13.60 -34.75 43.07
CA GLY A 19 13.38 -35.90 42.18
C GLY A 19 12.10 -36.67 42.49
N ARG A 20 11.06 -35.96 42.99
CA ARG A 20 9.80 -36.56 43.45
C ARG A 20 8.67 -36.42 42.44
N LEU A 21 7.75 -37.38 42.51
CA LEU A 21 6.47 -37.40 41.83
C LEU A 21 5.38 -36.77 42.72
N ALA A 22 4.22 -36.45 42.13
CA ALA A 22 3.10 -35.83 42.82
C ALA A 22 2.47 -36.73 43.90
N ASP A 23 2.64 -38.04 43.80
CA ASP A 23 2.19 -39.04 44.78
C ASP A 23 3.19 -39.26 45.93
N GLY A 24 4.31 -38.51 45.94
CA GLY A 24 5.38 -38.63 46.92
C GLY A 24 6.48 -39.64 46.55
N GLY A 25 6.29 -40.44 45.50
CA GLY A 25 7.26 -41.39 44.98
C GLY A 25 8.51 -40.73 44.37
N CYS A 26 9.54 -41.53 44.08
CA CYS A 26 10.78 -41.07 43.47
C CYS A 26 10.80 -41.37 41.96
N CYS A 27 11.40 -40.49 41.17
CA CYS A 27 11.58 -40.71 39.73
C CYS A 27 12.58 -41.83 39.41
N SER A 28 13.46 -42.18 40.36
CA SER A 28 14.41 -43.28 40.17
C SER A 28 13.69 -44.63 40.20
N ALA A 29 14.05 -45.53 39.29
CA ALA A 29 13.61 -46.93 39.31
C ALA A 29 14.01 -47.67 40.60
N SER A 30 15.05 -47.19 41.30
CA SER A 30 15.47 -47.73 42.60
C SER A 30 14.60 -47.30 43.79
N GLY A 31 13.63 -46.39 43.58
CA GLY A 31 12.82 -45.82 44.65
C GLY A 31 13.57 -44.84 45.56
N ALA A 32 14.84 -44.55 45.28
CA ALA A 32 15.65 -43.59 46.05
C ALA A 32 15.50 -42.16 45.51
N CYS A 33 15.42 -41.19 46.42
CA CYS A 33 15.43 -39.75 46.12
C CYS A 33 16.71 -39.10 46.71
N PRO A 34 17.32 -38.10 46.03
CA PRO A 34 16.87 -37.50 44.77
C PRO A 34 17.22 -38.35 43.55
N GLY A 35 16.21 -38.71 42.76
CA GLY A 35 16.35 -39.45 41.50
C GLY A 35 16.20 -38.51 40.30
N ALA A 36 16.94 -38.75 39.22
CA ALA A 36 16.83 -37.94 38.00
C ALA A 36 15.47 -38.15 37.30
N CYS A 37 14.64 -37.11 37.24
CA CYS A 37 13.36 -37.17 36.51
C CYS A 37 13.55 -36.83 35.03
N ARG A 38 13.26 -37.77 34.13
CA ARG A 38 13.07 -37.46 32.71
C ARG A 38 11.73 -36.76 32.52
N THR A 39 11.74 -35.43 32.51
CA THR A 39 10.54 -34.58 32.60
C THR A 39 10.04 -34.15 31.23
N PHE A 40 8.72 -34.18 31.02
CA PHE A 40 8.03 -33.66 29.85
C PHE A 40 6.85 -32.82 30.27
N VAL A 41 6.44 -31.87 29.43
CA VAL A 41 5.30 -31.01 29.74
C VAL A 41 4.21 -31.24 28.71
N ARG A 42 3.05 -31.68 29.19
CA ARG A 42 1.81 -31.70 28.41
C ARG A 42 1.05 -30.40 28.67
N VAL A 43 0.68 -29.72 27.60
CA VAL A 43 -0.02 -28.43 27.65
C VAL A 43 -1.43 -28.64 27.12
N CYS A 44 -2.44 -28.21 27.88
CA CYS A 44 -3.81 -28.10 27.39
C CYS A 44 -4.32 -26.67 27.63
N VAL A 45 -4.94 -26.07 26.63
CA VAL A 45 -5.55 -24.74 26.71
C VAL A 45 -7.00 -24.86 26.28
N THR A 46 -7.92 -24.50 27.18
CA THR A 46 -9.36 -24.43 26.91
C THR A 46 -9.85 -23.00 27.09
N VAL A 47 -10.83 -22.62 26.28
CA VAL A 47 -11.44 -21.29 26.27
C VAL A 47 -12.88 -21.31 26.81
N ARG A 48 -13.39 -22.49 27.19
CA ARG A 48 -14.67 -22.63 27.89
C ARG A 48 -14.44 -22.51 29.39
N HIS A 49 -15.25 -21.68 30.03
CA HIS A 49 -15.38 -21.66 31.48
C HIS A 49 -16.15 -22.92 31.87
N GLU A 50 -15.48 -24.06 32.00
CA GLU A 50 -16.09 -25.19 32.68
C GLU A 50 -16.31 -24.74 34.13
N THR A 51 -17.58 -24.52 34.46
CA THR A 51 -18.07 -24.25 35.81
C THR A 51 -17.96 -25.47 36.72
N GLY A 52 -17.54 -26.61 36.19
CA GLY A 52 -17.05 -27.74 36.97
C GLY A 52 -15.64 -27.46 37.45
N ALA A 53 -15.38 -27.63 38.74
CA ALA A 53 -14.02 -27.69 39.23
C ALA A 53 -13.24 -28.73 38.38
N ILE A 54 -12.05 -28.35 37.92
CA ILE A 54 -11.02 -29.34 37.55
C ILE A 54 -10.60 -29.94 38.89
N VAL A 55 -11.47 -30.78 39.45
CA VAL A 55 -11.27 -31.44 40.73
C VAL A 55 -10.15 -32.43 40.47
N GLY A 56 -9.02 -32.22 41.15
CA GLY A 56 -8.18 -33.34 41.52
C GLY A 56 -9.03 -34.26 42.39
N GLY A 57 -9.58 -35.31 41.78
CA GLY A 57 -10.36 -36.33 42.45
C GLY A 57 -9.83 -37.67 42.00
N GLY A 58 -9.40 -38.49 42.95
CA GLY A 58 -8.84 -39.81 42.71
C GLY A 58 -9.75 -40.70 41.87
N GLY A 59 -9.13 -41.53 41.03
CA GLY A 59 -9.80 -42.44 40.11
C GLY A 59 -9.54 -42.03 38.66
N GLY A 60 -8.86 -42.90 37.91
CA GLY A 60 -8.51 -42.67 36.51
C GLY A 60 -9.72 -42.31 35.66
N GLY A 61 -9.77 -41.06 35.21
CA GLY A 61 -10.82 -40.51 34.36
C GLY A 61 -10.28 -39.27 33.68
N PHE A 62 -9.59 -39.49 32.57
CA PHE A 62 -8.88 -38.46 31.82
C PHE A 62 -9.86 -37.67 30.96
N PRO A 63 -9.62 -36.37 30.69
CA PRO A 63 -10.31 -35.65 29.62
C PRO A 63 -10.02 -36.38 28.30
N GLY A 64 -11.09 -36.71 27.58
CA GLY A 64 -11.03 -37.55 26.38
C GLY A 64 -10.37 -36.82 25.20
N PRO A 65 -10.06 -37.54 24.10
CA PRO A 65 -9.43 -36.97 22.89
C PRO A 65 -10.28 -35.90 22.17
N ASN A 66 -11.52 -35.67 22.62
CA ASN A 66 -12.47 -34.71 22.03
C ASN A 66 -12.60 -33.41 22.83
N ASP A 67 -11.97 -33.29 24.00
CA ASP A 67 -11.85 -32.00 24.67
C ASP A 67 -10.86 -31.16 23.88
N SER A 68 -11.10 -29.85 23.79
CA SER A 68 -10.37 -28.90 22.93
C SER A 68 -8.90 -28.69 23.34
N CYS A 69 -8.26 -29.67 23.97
CA CYS A 69 -6.83 -29.76 24.07
C CYS A 69 -6.28 -29.88 22.65
N ALA A 70 -5.67 -28.82 22.15
CA ALA A 70 -4.53 -29.00 21.27
C ALA A 70 -3.48 -29.75 22.11
N ILE A 71 -3.57 -31.08 22.16
CA ILE A 71 -2.44 -31.91 22.54
C ILE A 71 -1.42 -31.59 21.46
N VAL A 72 -0.51 -30.69 21.78
CA VAL A 72 0.69 -30.63 20.98
C VAL A 72 1.48 -31.85 21.42
N ASP A 73 1.38 -32.91 20.62
CA ASP A 73 2.33 -34.01 20.60
C ASP A 73 3.70 -33.54 20.06
N ASN A 74 4.12 -32.30 20.37
CA ASN A 74 5.54 -32.03 20.50
C ASN A 74 5.88 -32.40 21.93
N VAL A 75 6.04 -33.69 22.15
CA VAL A 75 6.88 -34.15 23.23
C VAL A 75 8.30 -33.74 22.86
N THR A 76 8.64 -32.51 23.22
CA THR A 76 10.03 -32.09 23.19
C THR A 76 10.74 -32.84 24.30
N ASP A 77 11.73 -33.64 23.93
CA ASP A 77 12.73 -34.16 24.85
C ASP A 77 13.36 -32.99 25.62
N LEU A 78 12.79 -32.73 26.79
CA LEU A 78 13.28 -31.78 27.77
C LEU A 78 14.28 -32.52 28.66
N ILE A 79 15.39 -32.96 28.06
CA ILE A 79 16.45 -33.65 28.78
C ILE A 79 17.16 -32.61 29.66
N GLY A 80 16.70 -32.48 30.91
CA GLY A 80 17.36 -31.75 31.97
C GLY A 80 17.25 -32.56 33.25
N VAL A 81 18.38 -32.97 33.81
CA VAL A 81 18.45 -33.59 35.13
C VAL A 81 18.16 -32.47 36.14
N ASN A 82 16.94 -32.46 36.68
CA ASN A 82 16.49 -31.64 37.81
C ASN A 82 16.45 -30.10 37.61
N ASN A 83 17.05 -29.52 36.57
CA ASN A 83 17.00 -28.08 36.24
C ASN A 83 16.95 -27.82 34.72
N MET A 84 16.27 -26.75 34.30
CA MET A 84 16.13 -26.34 32.89
C MET A 84 16.52 -24.86 32.68
N SER A 85 17.24 -24.59 31.59
CA SER A 85 17.64 -23.22 31.16
C SER A 85 17.47 -22.94 29.66
N LYS A 86 16.82 -23.84 28.88
CA LYS A 86 16.58 -23.62 27.44
C LYS A 86 15.13 -23.28 27.13
N PRO A 87 14.86 -22.20 26.39
CA PRO A 87 13.50 -21.85 25.97
C PRO A 87 12.98 -22.89 24.97
N LEU A 88 11.81 -23.46 25.26
CA LEU A 88 11.12 -24.32 24.30
C LEU A 88 10.70 -23.58 23.03
N ARG A 89 10.67 -24.32 21.92
CA ARG A 89 10.09 -23.89 20.64
C ARG A 89 8.65 -23.42 20.88
N GLU A 90 8.31 -22.23 20.39
CA GLU A 90 7.00 -21.59 20.65
C GLU A 90 5.83 -22.51 20.24
N LEU A 91 4.96 -22.81 21.20
CA LEU A 91 3.78 -23.64 20.97
C LEU A 91 2.66 -22.83 20.32
N ARG A 92 2.30 -23.13 19.06
CA ARG A 92 1.21 -22.42 18.37
C ARG A 92 -0.09 -23.20 18.48
N ILE A 93 -1.07 -22.62 19.17
CA ILE A 93 -2.41 -23.20 19.32
C ILE A 93 -3.41 -22.31 18.58
N ASP A 94 -4.28 -22.91 17.75
CA ASP A 94 -5.38 -22.26 17.04
C ASP A 94 -6.74 -22.74 17.61
N PRO A 95 -7.29 -22.07 18.63
CA PRO A 95 -8.57 -22.46 19.19
C PRO A 95 -9.71 -22.19 18.19
N LYS A 96 -10.44 -23.26 17.86
CA LYS A 96 -11.57 -23.23 16.92
C LYS A 96 -12.72 -22.30 17.34
N ALA A 97 -12.80 -21.90 18.61
CA ALA A 97 -13.85 -21.01 19.12
C ALA A 97 -13.38 -20.22 20.34
N TRP A 98 -12.71 -19.08 20.14
CA TRP A 98 -12.47 -18.14 21.23
C TRP A 98 -13.78 -17.52 21.73
N THR A 99 -13.92 -17.41 23.05
CA THR A 99 -15.13 -16.91 23.71
C THR A 99 -15.21 -15.38 23.67
N PRO A 100 -16.43 -14.81 23.67
CA PRO A 100 -16.63 -13.36 23.77
C PRO A 100 -15.95 -12.74 24.99
N ASP A 101 -15.89 -13.52 26.09
CA ASP A 101 -15.46 -13.09 27.42
C ASP A 101 -13.94 -13.01 27.57
N ARG A 102 -13.18 -13.37 26.53
CA ARG A 102 -11.71 -13.37 26.52
C ARG A 102 -11.12 -14.06 27.75
N ALA A 103 -11.66 -15.23 28.06
CA ALA A 103 -11.20 -16.06 29.17
C ALA A 103 -10.56 -17.35 28.65
N PHE A 104 -9.52 -17.81 29.33
CA PHE A 104 -8.92 -19.11 29.05
C PHE A 104 -8.45 -19.79 30.33
N THR A 105 -8.44 -21.12 30.28
CA THR A 105 -7.82 -21.98 31.28
C THR A 105 -6.68 -22.75 30.63
N MET A 106 -5.50 -22.69 31.21
CA MET A 106 -4.34 -23.46 30.78
C MET A 106 -3.96 -24.45 31.87
N VAL A 107 -3.76 -25.71 31.46
CA VAL A 107 -3.29 -26.80 32.30
C VAL A 107 -1.93 -27.24 31.78
N LEU A 108 -0.93 -27.22 32.67
CA LEU A 108 0.42 -27.71 32.43
C LEU A 108 0.63 -28.94 33.31
N ASP A 109 0.76 -30.09 32.68
CA ASP A 109 1.08 -31.36 33.35
C ASP A 109 2.56 -31.66 33.15
N LEU A 110 3.30 -31.68 34.25
CA LEU A 110 4.70 -32.08 34.31
C LEU A 110 4.74 -33.58 34.55
N LEU A 111 5.32 -34.34 33.63
CA LEU A 111 5.26 -35.80 33.59
C LEU A 111 6.66 -36.39 33.57
N HIS A 112 6.87 -37.48 34.30
CA HIS A 112 8.06 -38.31 34.23
C HIS A 112 7.83 -39.51 33.30
N LEU A 113 8.73 -39.77 32.36
CA LEU A 113 8.74 -41.00 31.55
C LEU A 113 9.84 -41.96 32.03
N PRO A 114 9.47 -43.13 32.60
CA PRO A 114 10.44 -44.09 33.14
C PRO A 114 11.26 -44.84 32.07
N GLN A 115 10.76 -44.94 30.82
CA GLN A 115 11.42 -45.67 29.73
C GLN A 115 11.65 -44.80 28.49
N PRO A 116 12.70 -45.08 27.70
CA PRO A 116 13.03 -44.30 26.50
C PRO A 116 12.28 -44.64 25.22
N HIS A 117 11.23 -45.47 25.25
CA HIS A 117 10.56 -45.92 24.03
C HIS A 117 9.12 -45.40 23.87
N SER A 118 8.95 -44.70 22.74
CA SER A 118 7.77 -44.50 21.90
C SER A 118 6.47 -44.04 22.59
N LEU A 119 6.15 -42.78 22.35
CA LEU A 119 4.86 -42.12 22.62
C LEU A 119 3.66 -42.74 21.86
N THR A 120 3.87 -43.88 21.20
CA THR A 120 2.88 -44.55 20.35
C THR A 120 1.93 -45.44 21.13
N ASN A 121 2.22 -45.76 22.40
CA ASN A 121 1.29 -46.44 23.30
C ASN A 121 1.03 -45.57 24.54
N LYS A 122 -0.26 -45.41 24.88
CA LYS A 122 -0.82 -44.60 25.98
C LYS A 122 -0.36 -45.07 27.39
N THR A 123 0.93 -45.17 27.67
CA THR A 123 1.41 -45.14 29.06
C THR A 123 1.59 -43.68 29.44
N TRP A 124 0.55 -43.13 30.05
CA TRP A 124 0.54 -41.77 30.55
C TRP A 124 1.65 -41.63 31.59
N GLY A 125 2.63 -40.76 31.31
CA GLY A 125 3.77 -40.54 32.19
C GLY A 125 3.36 -40.26 33.64
N LEU A 126 4.24 -40.55 34.58
CA LEU A 126 3.97 -40.37 36.01
C LEU A 126 3.93 -38.88 36.35
N LEU A 127 2.87 -38.42 37.03
CA LEU A 127 2.70 -37.00 37.30
C LEU A 127 3.76 -36.52 38.29
N ILE A 128 4.53 -35.51 37.91
CA ILE A 128 5.42 -34.76 38.79
C ILE A 128 4.64 -33.64 39.46
N ALA A 129 3.91 -32.84 38.67
CA ALA A 129 3.09 -31.75 39.16
C ALA A 129 2.11 -31.28 38.09
N ARG A 130 0.94 -30.82 38.52
CA ARG A 130 -0.04 -30.11 37.68
C ARG A 130 -0.05 -28.63 38.06
N ARG A 131 -0.12 -27.76 37.05
CA ARG A 131 -0.36 -26.32 37.22
C ARG A 131 -1.58 -25.93 36.41
N VAL A 132 -2.55 -25.29 37.07
CA VAL A 132 -3.76 -24.77 36.45
C VAL A 132 -3.74 -23.26 36.55
N MET A 133 -3.92 -22.58 35.42
CA MET A 133 -4.01 -21.14 35.34
C MET A 133 -5.32 -20.76 34.69
N ARG A 134 -5.98 -19.72 35.23
CA ARG A 134 -7.20 -19.15 34.67
C ARG A 134 -7.00 -17.66 34.54
N GLU A 135 -7.29 -17.14 33.37
CA GLU A 135 -7.14 -15.71 33.07
C GLU A 135 -8.41 -15.21 32.37
N LYS A 136 -8.75 -13.94 32.59
CA LYS A 136 -9.88 -13.27 31.96
C LYS A 136 -9.40 -11.98 31.29
N ASN A 137 -10.18 -11.46 30.35
CA ASN A 137 -9.88 -10.22 29.64
C ASN A 137 -8.52 -10.20 28.90
N TYR A 138 -8.04 -11.34 28.39
CA TYR A 138 -6.76 -11.34 27.67
C TYR A 138 -6.82 -10.45 26.40
N LEU A 139 -5.69 -9.87 26.00
CA LEU A 139 -5.55 -9.05 24.80
C LEU A 139 -4.42 -9.57 23.90
N PRO A 140 -4.58 -9.55 22.56
CA PRO A 140 -3.55 -9.97 21.62
C PRO A 140 -2.46 -8.90 21.40
N THR A 141 -1.81 -8.47 22.48
CA THR A 141 -0.79 -7.40 22.45
C THR A 141 0.54 -7.86 21.86
N GLY A 142 0.79 -9.17 21.77
CA GLY A 142 2.09 -9.73 21.39
C GLY A 142 3.14 -9.68 22.50
N ASN A 143 2.83 -9.08 23.65
CA ASN A 143 3.73 -9.03 24.80
C ASN A 143 3.67 -10.32 25.62
N TRP A 144 4.81 -10.75 26.14
CA TRP A 144 4.91 -11.93 26.99
C TRP A 144 4.41 -11.65 28.40
N THR A 145 3.47 -12.46 28.87
CA THR A 145 3.13 -12.56 30.29
C THR A 145 3.94 -13.71 30.89
N VAL A 146 4.79 -13.41 31.87
CA VAL A 146 5.70 -14.40 32.47
C VAL A 146 5.16 -14.82 33.84
N HIS A 147 5.13 -16.12 34.06
CA HIS A 147 4.77 -16.73 35.34
C HIS A 147 5.95 -17.53 35.87
N ARG A 148 6.33 -17.26 37.13
CA ARG A 148 7.35 -17.99 37.86
C ARG A 148 6.79 -18.34 39.22
N ARG A 149 6.63 -19.63 39.51
CA ARG A 149 6.22 -20.11 40.83
C ARG A 149 6.90 -21.42 41.19
N THR A 150 7.17 -21.54 42.48
CA THR A 150 7.60 -22.78 43.12
C THR A 150 6.50 -23.22 44.06
N LEU A 151 5.96 -24.42 43.86
CA LEU A 151 5.03 -25.08 44.79
C LEU A 151 5.55 -26.49 45.06
N ASP A 152 5.51 -26.91 46.32
CA ASP A 152 5.94 -28.24 46.77
C ASP A 152 7.39 -28.57 46.38
N GLY A 153 8.27 -27.55 46.42
CA GLY A 153 9.68 -27.69 45.99
C GLY A 153 9.88 -27.81 44.48
N ILE A 154 8.81 -27.78 43.68
CA ILE A 154 8.85 -27.87 42.22
C ILE A 154 8.67 -26.48 41.61
N GLY A 155 9.76 -25.96 41.04
CA GLY A 155 9.80 -24.67 40.35
C GLY A 155 9.39 -24.81 38.89
N LEU A 156 8.53 -23.90 38.41
CA LEU A 156 8.18 -23.78 37.00
C LEU A 156 8.15 -22.32 36.58
N GLU A 157 8.84 -22.01 35.48
CA GLU A 157 8.83 -20.72 34.82
C GLU A 157 8.40 -20.86 33.36
N PHE A 158 7.39 -20.09 32.96
CA PHE A 158 6.92 -20.03 31.58
C PHE A 158 6.41 -18.64 31.23
N GLY A 159 6.50 -18.30 29.95
CA GLY A 159 5.84 -17.13 29.39
C GLY A 159 4.75 -17.56 28.42
N TYR A 160 3.65 -16.83 28.38
CA TYR A 160 2.61 -17.00 27.35
C TYR A 160 2.22 -15.65 26.76
N ARG A 161 1.71 -15.66 25.52
CA ARG A 161 1.16 -14.45 24.88
C ARG A 161 0.09 -14.79 23.85
N PHE A 162 -0.74 -13.78 23.58
CA PHE A 162 -1.67 -13.76 22.46
C PHE A 162 -1.19 -12.77 21.41
N ARG A 163 -1.30 -13.15 20.14
CA ARG A 163 -1.03 -12.25 19.03
C ARG A 163 -1.94 -12.56 17.85
N CYS A 164 -2.18 -11.57 17.01
CA CYS A 164 -2.84 -11.83 15.74
C CYS A 164 -1.86 -12.48 14.75
N ARG A 165 -2.38 -13.37 13.92
CA ARG A 165 -1.67 -13.93 12.76
C ARG A 165 -1.33 -12.83 11.77
N LEU A 166 -0.34 -13.09 10.92
CA LEU A 166 0.06 -12.16 9.88
C LEU A 166 -1.13 -11.77 8.99
N GLY A 167 -1.39 -10.47 8.93
CA GLY A 167 -2.49 -9.87 8.19
C GLY A 167 -3.84 -9.81 8.94
N PHE A 168 -3.86 -10.14 10.23
CA PHE A 168 -5.00 -9.95 11.12
C PHE A 168 -4.68 -8.92 12.19
N TYR A 169 -5.68 -8.12 12.57
CA TYR A 169 -5.53 -6.98 13.47
C TYR A 169 -6.74 -6.79 14.38
N GLY A 170 -6.57 -5.87 15.34
CA GLY A 170 -7.58 -5.49 16.32
C GLY A 170 -7.65 -6.45 17.51
N ASN A 171 -8.41 -6.06 18.52
CA ASN A 171 -8.49 -6.79 19.79
C ASN A 171 -9.10 -8.20 19.67
N SER A 172 -9.83 -8.47 18.58
CA SER A 172 -10.41 -9.79 18.27
C SER A 172 -9.64 -10.56 17.19
N CYS A 173 -8.60 -9.97 16.58
CA CYS A 173 -7.90 -10.52 15.42
C CYS A 173 -8.84 -10.95 14.28
N GLN A 174 -9.94 -10.22 14.07
CA GLN A 174 -10.90 -10.46 12.99
C GLN A 174 -10.72 -9.51 11.81
N LYS A 175 -10.12 -8.34 12.03
CA LYS A 175 -9.86 -7.36 10.97
C LYS A 175 -8.73 -7.87 10.10
N GLN A 176 -8.95 -7.96 8.79
CA GLN A 176 -7.95 -8.42 7.84
C GLN A 176 -7.37 -7.24 7.07
N CYS A 177 -6.05 -7.19 6.99
CA CYS A 177 -5.34 -6.28 6.10
C CYS A 177 -4.04 -6.94 5.65
N ARG A 178 -3.74 -6.89 4.36
CA ARG A 178 -2.42 -7.27 3.84
C ARG A 178 -1.98 -6.19 2.89
N SER A 179 -0.77 -5.68 3.11
CA SER A 179 -0.18 -4.67 2.25
C SER A 179 -0.16 -5.14 0.80
N ARG A 180 -0.40 -4.21 -0.12
CA ARG A 180 -0.55 -4.49 -1.55
C ARG A 180 0.04 -3.36 -2.38
N ASN A 181 0.64 -3.71 -3.51
CA ASN A 181 1.16 -2.73 -4.47
C ASN A 181 1.02 -3.29 -5.88
N ASP A 182 -0.22 -3.33 -6.37
CA ASP A 182 -0.60 -3.85 -7.69
C ASP A 182 -1.83 -3.08 -8.20
N ILE A 183 -2.39 -3.50 -9.34
CA ILE A 183 -3.58 -2.89 -9.95
C ILE A 183 -4.82 -2.85 -9.04
N LEU A 184 -4.87 -3.67 -7.98
CA LEU A 184 -5.99 -3.75 -7.04
C LEU A 184 -5.79 -2.84 -5.82
N GLY A 185 -4.63 -2.19 -5.69
CA GLY A 185 -4.40 -1.17 -4.67
C GLY A 185 -2.93 -0.96 -4.32
N HIS A 186 -2.65 0.26 -3.85
CA HIS A 186 -1.33 0.74 -3.45
C HIS A 186 -1.36 1.19 -1.99
N TYR A 187 -1.20 0.25 -1.05
CA TYR A 187 -1.34 0.54 0.38
C TYR A 187 -0.54 -0.38 1.30
N SER A 188 -0.22 0.15 2.48
CA SER A 188 0.28 -0.61 3.63
C SER A 188 -0.80 -0.72 4.72
N CYS A 189 -0.58 -1.63 5.67
CA CYS A 189 -1.46 -1.80 6.83
C CYS A 189 -0.82 -1.15 8.06
N SER A 190 -1.57 -0.29 8.76
CA SER A 190 -1.16 0.29 10.03
C SER A 190 -1.05 -0.77 11.14
N ALA A 191 -0.54 -0.38 12.32
CA ALA A 191 -0.51 -1.25 13.50
C ALA A 191 -1.92 -1.72 13.96
N THR A 192 -2.98 -0.98 13.61
CA THR A 192 -4.38 -1.33 13.90
C THR A 192 -5.07 -2.03 12.72
N GLY A 193 -4.34 -2.30 11.63
CA GLY A 193 -4.84 -2.93 10.42
C GLY A 193 -5.68 -2.01 9.54
N GLU A 194 -5.54 -0.69 9.68
CA GLU A 194 -6.14 0.28 8.76
C GLU A 194 -5.30 0.38 7.49
N ILE A 195 -5.98 0.58 6.36
CA ILE A 195 -5.34 0.81 5.07
C ILE A 195 -4.71 2.21 5.09
N GLN A 196 -3.40 2.27 4.84
CA GLN A 196 -2.66 3.50 4.66
C GLN A 196 -2.18 3.57 3.21
N CYS A 197 -2.74 4.51 2.46
CA CYS A 197 -2.37 4.66 1.05
C CYS A 197 -0.89 5.02 0.91
N LEU A 198 -0.24 4.43 -0.09
CA LEU A 198 1.08 4.86 -0.51
C LEU A 198 1.02 6.32 -1.03
N PRO A 199 2.13 7.07 -0.97
CA PRO A 199 2.16 8.45 -1.45
C PRO A 199 1.63 8.56 -2.88
N GLY A 200 0.72 9.51 -3.11
CA GLY A 200 0.12 9.73 -4.42
C GLY A 200 -1.09 8.86 -4.75
N TYR A 201 -1.67 8.14 -3.78
CA TYR A 201 -2.90 7.36 -3.96
C TYR A 201 -3.95 7.66 -2.88
N SER A 202 -5.23 7.47 -3.24
CA SER A 202 -6.40 7.77 -2.42
C SER A 202 -7.55 6.78 -2.66
N GLY A 203 -8.61 6.94 -1.88
CA GLY A 203 -9.80 6.08 -1.91
C GLY A 203 -9.72 4.90 -0.95
N ALA A 204 -10.83 4.19 -0.77
CA ALA A 204 -10.95 3.13 0.25
C ALA A 204 -9.97 1.95 0.06
N ARG A 205 -9.47 1.74 -1.16
CA ARG A 205 -8.47 0.71 -1.50
C ARG A 205 -7.20 1.30 -2.12
N CYS A 206 -7.02 2.62 -2.06
CA CYS A 206 -5.83 3.30 -2.60
C CYS A 206 -5.55 2.96 -4.06
N THR A 207 -6.62 2.92 -4.87
CA THR A 207 -6.57 2.65 -6.32
C THR A 207 -6.62 3.95 -7.13
N THR A 208 -7.05 5.05 -6.54
CA THR A 208 -7.22 6.33 -7.25
C THR A 208 -5.96 7.17 -7.09
N PRO A 209 -5.20 7.45 -8.17
CA PRO A 209 -4.04 8.30 -8.09
C PRO A 209 -4.42 9.74 -7.73
N ILE A 210 -3.55 10.41 -6.98
CA ILE A 210 -3.65 11.83 -6.63
C ILE A 210 -2.72 12.61 -7.57
N CYS A 211 -3.26 13.64 -8.23
CA CYS A 211 -2.45 14.62 -8.93
C CYS A 211 -2.39 15.91 -8.14
N GLN A 212 -1.18 16.40 -7.87
CA GLN A 212 -0.92 17.71 -7.32
C GLN A 212 0.05 18.48 -8.24
N PRO A 213 -0.37 19.61 -8.83
CA PRO A 213 -1.72 20.18 -8.80
C PRO A 213 -2.77 19.29 -9.48
N ALA A 214 -4.05 19.52 -9.17
CA ALA A 214 -5.15 18.77 -9.77
C ALA A 214 -5.20 19.00 -11.29
N CYS A 215 -5.53 17.95 -12.05
CA CYS A 215 -5.73 18.07 -13.49
C CYS A 215 -7.03 18.85 -13.74
N VAL A 216 -6.96 20.01 -14.40
CA VAL A 216 -8.13 20.87 -14.66
C VAL A 216 -8.97 20.27 -15.79
N HIS A 217 -8.34 20.02 -16.94
CA HIS A 217 -8.97 19.43 -18.13
C HIS A 217 -8.30 18.12 -18.52
N GLY A 218 -8.24 17.18 -17.57
CA GLY A 218 -7.61 15.89 -17.80
C GLY A 218 -7.98 14.86 -16.74
N SER A 219 -7.47 13.65 -16.92
CA SER A 219 -7.62 12.53 -15.99
C SER A 219 -6.28 12.13 -15.38
N CYS A 220 -6.27 11.84 -14.09
CA CYS A 220 -5.10 11.30 -13.39
C CYS A 220 -4.89 9.84 -13.79
N THR A 221 -3.80 9.55 -14.50
CA THR A 221 -3.44 8.17 -14.88
C THR A 221 -2.41 7.55 -13.92
N GLY A 222 -1.76 8.38 -13.11
CA GLY A 222 -0.79 7.98 -12.11
C GLY A 222 -0.48 9.13 -11.14
N PRO A 223 0.31 8.89 -10.08
CA PRO A 223 0.74 9.95 -9.16
C PRO A 223 1.37 11.12 -9.90
N ASN A 224 0.76 12.30 -9.80
CA ASN A 224 1.19 13.52 -10.51
C ASN A 224 1.30 13.39 -12.04
N GLN A 225 0.59 12.42 -12.64
CA GLN A 225 0.56 12.22 -14.09
C GLN A 225 -0.85 12.51 -14.62
N CYS A 226 -0.97 13.63 -15.32
CA CYS A 226 -2.21 14.04 -15.99
C CYS A 226 -2.19 13.63 -17.46
N SER A 227 -3.26 12.98 -17.90
CA SER A 227 -3.58 12.82 -19.32
C SER A 227 -4.61 13.87 -19.72
N CYS A 228 -4.22 14.79 -20.60
CA CYS A 228 -5.07 15.92 -20.97
C CYS A 228 -6.14 15.53 -21.99
N PHE A 229 -7.32 16.13 -21.86
CA PHE A 229 -8.35 16.06 -22.89
C PHE A 229 -7.90 16.78 -24.16
N ASN A 230 -8.48 16.39 -25.30
CA ASN A 230 -8.17 17.01 -26.59
C ASN A 230 -8.31 18.53 -26.52
N GLY A 231 -7.27 19.23 -26.99
CA GLY A 231 -7.23 20.69 -26.99
C GLY A 231 -6.60 21.33 -25.75
N TRP A 232 -6.12 20.53 -24.79
CA TRP A 232 -5.41 20.99 -23.60
C TRP A 232 -4.01 20.38 -23.51
N ARG A 233 -3.09 21.13 -22.90
CA ARG A 233 -1.69 20.77 -22.67
C ARG A 233 -1.20 21.32 -21.33
N GLY A 234 0.07 21.08 -21.03
CA GLY A 234 0.69 21.46 -19.77
C GLY A 234 0.63 20.34 -18.73
N SER A 235 1.34 20.49 -17.62
CA SER A 235 1.50 19.45 -16.60
C SER A 235 0.22 19.11 -15.83
N ASN A 236 -0.71 20.07 -15.73
CA ASN A 236 -2.02 19.93 -15.08
C ASN A 236 -3.19 20.14 -16.05
N CYS A 237 -2.92 20.17 -17.36
CA CYS A 237 -3.92 20.41 -18.40
C CYS A 237 -4.67 21.75 -18.27
N SER A 238 -3.99 22.79 -17.76
CA SER A 238 -4.55 24.15 -17.71
C SER A 238 -4.40 24.91 -19.02
N ASP A 239 -3.41 24.56 -19.84
CA ASP A 239 -3.03 25.37 -20.98
C ASP A 239 -3.81 24.91 -22.21
N CYS A 240 -4.44 25.83 -22.92
CA CYS A 240 -5.08 25.51 -24.19
C CYS A 240 -4.03 25.24 -25.29
N ILE A 241 -4.44 24.42 -26.26
CA ILE A 241 -3.72 24.23 -27.52
C ILE A 241 -4.32 25.20 -28.54
N PRO A 242 -3.54 26.16 -29.08
CA PRO A 242 -4.03 27.08 -30.10
C PRO A 242 -4.30 26.34 -31.41
N MET A 243 -4.99 27.00 -32.35
CA MET A 243 -5.25 26.45 -33.67
C MET A 243 -3.95 25.99 -34.36
N PRO A 244 -3.95 24.88 -35.12
CA PRO A 244 -2.82 24.51 -35.96
C PRO A 244 -2.48 25.67 -36.90
N GLN A 245 -1.19 25.97 -37.05
CA GLN A 245 -0.66 27.12 -37.82
C GLN A 245 -0.82 28.49 -37.16
N CYS A 246 -1.39 28.59 -35.96
CA CYS A 246 -1.31 29.84 -35.19
C CYS A 246 0.16 30.22 -35.02
N SER A 247 0.51 31.41 -35.50
CA SER A 247 1.83 32.01 -35.37
C SER A 247 2.27 31.98 -33.92
N GLY A 248 3.57 31.81 -33.64
CA GLY A 248 4.11 31.70 -32.27
C GLY A 248 3.89 32.94 -31.38
N ARG A 249 3.28 33.99 -31.93
CA ARG A 249 2.88 35.23 -31.23
C ARG A 249 1.40 35.23 -30.81
N GLY A 250 0.57 34.36 -31.39
CA GLY A 250 -0.84 34.22 -31.01
C GLY A 250 -1.01 33.48 -29.68
N TYR A 251 -2.14 33.69 -29.02
CA TYR A 251 -2.51 33.01 -27.78
C TYR A 251 -3.93 32.46 -27.84
N CYS A 252 -4.31 31.64 -26.85
CA CYS A 252 -5.65 31.08 -26.77
C CYS A 252 -6.22 31.27 -25.37
N THR A 253 -7.55 31.36 -25.26
CA THR A 253 -8.29 31.24 -24.00
C THR A 253 -9.13 29.97 -23.96
N LYS A 254 -9.49 29.46 -25.15
CA LYS A 254 -10.16 28.18 -25.35
C LYS A 254 -9.39 27.34 -26.37
N PRO A 255 -9.56 26.01 -26.38
CA PRO A 255 -8.93 25.15 -27.37
C PRO A 255 -9.25 25.57 -28.82
N LEU A 256 -8.26 25.42 -29.71
CA LEU A 256 -8.35 25.71 -31.15
C LEU A 256 -8.62 27.17 -31.50
N GLU A 257 -8.38 28.08 -30.57
CA GLU A 257 -8.41 29.52 -30.79
C GLU A 257 -7.04 30.05 -31.21
N CYS A 258 -7.00 31.17 -31.96
CA CYS A 258 -5.78 31.92 -32.23
C CYS A 258 -6.11 33.42 -32.12
N LEU A 259 -5.88 33.99 -30.93
CA LEU A 259 -6.07 35.40 -30.65
C LEU A 259 -4.78 36.17 -30.94
N CYS A 260 -4.89 37.23 -31.73
CA CYS A 260 -3.73 38.01 -32.14
C CYS A 260 -3.42 39.08 -31.09
N PRO A 261 -2.15 39.21 -30.67
CA PRO A 261 -1.75 40.34 -29.84
C PRO A 261 -1.82 41.65 -30.64
N PRO A 262 -1.87 42.81 -29.96
CA PRO A 262 -1.92 44.11 -30.63
C PRO A 262 -0.82 44.29 -31.68
N GLY A 263 -1.20 44.71 -32.88
CA GLY A 263 -0.30 44.89 -34.02
C GLY A 263 -0.11 43.66 -34.90
N TYR A 264 -0.79 42.54 -34.60
CA TYR A 264 -0.85 41.35 -35.45
C TYR A 264 -2.29 41.06 -35.88
N GLY A 265 -2.46 40.46 -37.05
CA GLY A 265 -3.76 40.15 -37.63
C GLY A 265 -3.75 38.88 -38.48
N GLY A 266 -4.88 38.61 -39.12
CA GLY A 266 -5.12 37.37 -39.86
C GLY A 266 -5.66 36.23 -38.98
N LEU A 267 -6.11 35.15 -39.62
CA LEU A 267 -6.65 33.96 -38.93
C LEU A 267 -5.59 33.26 -38.06
N PHE A 268 -4.32 33.37 -38.46
CA PHE A 268 -3.20 32.70 -37.82
C PHE A 268 -2.26 33.68 -37.11
N CYS A 269 -2.61 34.97 -37.00
CA CYS A 269 -1.76 36.00 -36.39
C CYS A 269 -0.35 36.09 -37.03
N ASP A 270 -0.30 35.77 -38.32
CA ASP A 270 0.87 35.76 -39.18
C ASP A 270 1.07 37.09 -39.92
N ILE A 271 0.05 37.96 -39.91
CA ILE A 271 0.11 39.29 -40.52
C ILE A 271 0.66 40.31 -39.52
N ASP A 272 1.79 40.95 -39.82
CA ASP A 272 2.29 42.11 -39.07
C ASP A 272 1.58 43.39 -39.57
N LEU A 273 0.68 43.93 -38.76
CA LEU A 273 -0.10 45.13 -39.10
C LEU A 273 0.73 46.42 -39.05
N ARG A 274 2.01 46.32 -38.66
CA ARG A 274 2.97 47.42 -38.62
C ARG A 274 4.22 47.12 -39.46
N TRP A 275 4.10 46.22 -40.42
CA TRP A 275 5.23 45.75 -41.21
C TRP A 275 6.04 46.87 -41.88
N CYS A 276 5.40 47.84 -42.52
CA CYS A 276 6.07 48.99 -43.16
C CYS A 276 6.80 49.92 -42.18
N GLN A 277 6.49 49.84 -40.89
CA GLN A 277 7.17 50.62 -39.83
C GLN A 277 8.39 49.88 -39.30
N HIS A 278 8.36 48.55 -39.33
CA HIS A 278 9.45 47.70 -38.86
C HIS A 278 10.47 47.35 -39.95
N ASN A 279 10.11 47.47 -41.22
CA ASN A 279 10.93 47.08 -42.37
C ASN A 279 11.15 48.25 -43.31
N GLU A 280 12.21 48.17 -44.12
CA GLU A 280 12.47 49.14 -45.18
C GLU A 280 11.37 49.12 -46.24
N ASN A 281 11.09 50.30 -46.84
CA ASN A 281 10.04 50.44 -47.85
C ASN A 281 10.37 49.57 -49.08
N PRO A 282 9.60 48.50 -49.38
CA PRO A 282 9.87 47.58 -50.46
C PRO A 282 9.30 48.06 -51.81
N CYS A 283 8.62 49.22 -51.82
CA CYS A 283 7.98 49.77 -53.00
C CYS A 283 8.99 50.57 -53.82
N LEU A 284 9.14 50.20 -55.08
CA LEU A 284 10.04 50.82 -56.04
C LEU A 284 9.41 52.09 -56.65
N ASN A 285 10.21 52.85 -57.40
CA ASN A 285 9.77 54.01 -58.17
C ASN A 285 9.01 55.07 -57.35
N GLY A 286 9.42 55.26 -56.09
CA GLY A 286 8.79 56.24 -55.19
C GLY A 286 7.44 55.79 -54.61
N GLY A 287 7.06 54.52 -54.77
CA GLY A 287 5.84 53.96 -54.20
C GLY A 287 5.81 54.03 -52.66
N ARG A 288 4.61 54.16 -52.09
CA ARG A 288 4.40 54.25 -50.64
C ARG A 288 3.97 52.89 -50.07
N CYS A 289 4.72 52.37 -49.10
CA CYS A 289 4.32 51.18 -48.35
C CYS A 289 3.08 51.48 -47.49
N ARG A 290 2.07 50.61 -47.57
CA ARG A 290 0.91 50.59 -46.68
C ARG A 290 0.78 49.23 -46.02
N ASN A 291 0.54 49.22 -44.71
CA ASN A 291 0.23 47.98 -43.99
C ASN A 291 -1.12 47.44 -44.48
N LEU A 292 -1.24 46.12 -44.54
CA LEU A 292 -2.50 45.46 -44.88
C LEU A 292 -3.22 45.04 -43.61
N ASP A 293 -4.52 45.36 -43.56
CA ASP A 293 -5.30 45.08 -42.36
C ASP A 293 -5.73 43.61 -42.32
N GLN A 294 -6.10 43.00 -43.46
CA GLN A 294 -6.42 41.56 -43.58
C GLN A 294 -6.34 41.10 -45.05
N ARG A 295 -5.42 40.17 -45.38
CA ARG A 295 -5.39 39.24 -46.56
C ARG A 295 -3.96 38.75 -46.82
N GLY A 296 -3.51 37.67 -46.16
CA GLY A 296 -2.36 36.82 -46.54
C GLY A 296 -0.97 37.46 -46.77
N TYR A 297 -0.84 38.78 -46.71
CA TYR A 297 0.35 39.57 -46.98
C TYR A 297 0.46 40.66 -45.91
N ASN A 298 1.68 41.06 -45.57
CA ASN A 298 1.94 42.04 -44.51
C ASN A 298 1.80 43.50 -44.97
N TYR A 299 1.96 43.75 -46.28
CA TYR A 299 1.95 45.10 -46.83
C TYR A 299 1.46 45.11 -48.28
N THR A 300 1.16 46.30 -48.77
CA THR A 300 0.89 46.60 -50.17
C THR A 300 1.58 47.91 -50.56
N CYS A 301 1.91 48.05 -51.85
CA CYS A 301 2.52 49.25 -52.38
C CYS A 301 1.49 50.13 -53.09
N GLU A 302 1.38 51.37 -52.66
CA GLU A 302 0.64 52.40 -53.37
C GLU A 302 1.57 53.03 -54.42
N CYS A 303 1.37 52.64 -55.68
CA CYS A 303 2.20 53.08 -56.79
C CYS A 303 1.86 54.52 -57.21
N LEU A 304 2.91 55.28 -57.56
CA LEU A 304 2.73 56.57 -58.21
C LEU A 304 2.14 56.38 -59.63
N PRO A 305 1.48 57.42 -60.19
CA PRO A 305 0.97 57.37 -61.56
C PRO A 305 2.07 56.97 -62.55
N GLY A 306 1.73 56.09 -63.50
CA GLY A 306 2.69 55.55 -64.45
C GLY A 306 3.42 54.27 -64.00
N PHE A 307 3.13 53.73 -62.80
CA PHE A 307 3.71 52.48 -62.31
C PHE A 307 2.66 51.48 -61.81
N THR A 308 2.96 50.18 -61.92
CA THR A 308 2.11 49.05 -61.50
C THR A 308 2.98 47.85 -61.07
N GLY A 309 2.36 46.77 -60.57
CA GLY A 309 3.07 45.63 -59.99
C GLY A 309 2.92 45.56 -58.47
N PHE A 310 3.37 44.46 -57.86
CA PHE A 310 3.24 44.26 -56.40
C PHE A 310 4.17 45.21 -55.62
N HIS A 311 5.31 45.55 -56.21
CA HIS A 311 6.31 46.47 -55.71
C HIS A 311 6.40 47.76 -56.53
N CYS A 312 5.43 48.05 -57.40
CA CYS A 312 5.49 49.18 -58.35
C CYS A 312 6.68 49.11 -59.33
N GLU A 313 7.12 47.88 -59.63
CA GLU A 313 8.30 47.59 -60.44
C GLU A 313 8.09 47.75 -61.95
N ARG A 314 6.84 47.80 -62.40
CA ARG A 314 6.51 47.88 -63.83
C ARG A 314 6.04 49.29 -64.19
N GLU A 315 6.59 49.84 -65.25
CA GLU A 315 6.06 51.06 -65.85
C GLU A 315 4.77 50.75 -66.62
N ILE A 316 3.79 51.63 -66.49
CA ILE A 316 2.58 51.62 -67.29
C ILE A 316 2.94 52.27 -68.62
N HIS A 317 3.16 51.45 -69.63
CA HIS A 317 3.25 51.94 -71.00
C HIS A 317 1.83 52.13 -71.53
N ASP A 318 1.41 53.39 -71.59
CA ASP A 318 0.08 53.76 -72.10
C ASP A 318 -0.18 53.12 -73.46
N CYS A 319 0.82 52.97 -74.33
CA CYS A 319 0.66 52.36 -75.66
C CYS A 319 0.64 50.81 -75.70
N GLY A 320 0.86 50.12 -74.58
CA GLY A 320 0.96 48.64 -74.52
C GLY A 320 -0.26 47.94 -73.90
N GLN A 321 -1.21 48.70 -73.33
CA GLN A 321 -2.44 48.20 -72.72
C GLN A 321 -3.60 48.31 -73.72
N PRO A 322 -4.63 47.44 -73.67
CA PRO A 322 -5.76 47.49 -74.62
C PRO A 322 -6.58 48.80 -74.56
N TRP A 323 -6.50 49.54 -73.45
CA TRP A 323 -7.14 50.86 -73.27
C TRP A 323 -6.30 52.04 -73.81
N GLY A 324 -5.08 51.75 -74.25
CA GLY A 324 -4.09 52.68 -74.77
C GLY A 324 -4.11 52.91 -76.27
N ALA A 325 -5.00 52.22 -76.97
CA ALA A 325 -5.11 52.33 -78.41
C ALA A 325 -5.70 53.68 -78.81
N CYS A 326 -4.92 54.51 -79.51
CA CYS A 326 -5.45 55.73 -80.12
C CYS A 326 -6.50 55.37 -81.18
N LEU A 327 -7.71 55.90 -81.05
CA LEU A 327 -8.78 55.70 -82.03
C LEU A 327 -8.50 56.49 -83.32
N ASN A 328 -9.15 56.11 -84.43
CA ASN A 328 -9.07 56.80 -85.74
C ASN A 328 -7.66 56.88 -86.36
N GLY A 329 -6.84 55.83 -86.21
CA GLY A 329 -5.54 55.73 -86.87
C GLY A 329 -4.41 56.55 -86.23
N GLY A 330 -4.62 57.03 -84.99
CA GLY A 330 -3.55 57.68 -84.23
C GLY A 330 -2.41 56.72 -83.91
N VAL A 331 -1.17 57.19 -84.05
CA VAL A 331 0.01 56.45 -83.61
C VAL A 331 0.32 56.85 -82.18
N CYS A 332 0.18 55.92 -81.25
CA CYS A 332 0.58 56.13 -79.86
C CYS A 332 2.11 56.26 -79.77
N ARG A 333 2.60 57.33 -79.16
CA ARG A 333 4.03 57.60 -78.91
C ARG A 333 4.18 58.07 -77.46
N GLN A 334 5.22 57.58 -76.78
CA GLN A 334 5.66 58.08 -75.47
C GLN A 334 6.37 59.42 -75.61
#